data_AF-A0A914GB50-F1
#
_entry.id   AF-A0A914GB50-F1
#
_cell.length_a   1.000
_cell.length_b   1.000
_cell.length_c   1.000
_cell.angle_alpha   90.00
_cell.angle_beta   90.00
_cell.angle_gamma   90.00
#
_symmetry.space_group_name_H-M   'P 1'
#
loop_
_entity.id
_entity.type
_entity.pdbx_description
1 polymer ?
#
loop_
_entity_poly.entity_id
_entity_poly.type
_entity_poly.pdbx_seq_one_letter_code
_entity_poly.pdbx_strand_id
1 'polypeptide(L)'
;MRLASPGQTLEMLFFSLFGLVEPDNMPPLHLVPDFAKIVLKLLFGIYMMVTLIVLINLLIAMMSDTYQRIQAQSDKEWKFGRAMLIRQMNKRSATPSPINMLTKFYIVLKVAWRNK
;
A
#
# COMPACT_ATOMS: atom_id res chain seq x y z
N MET A 1 20.55 -28.71 -23.01
CA MET A 1 19.81 -29.34 -21.89
C MET A 1 19.51 -28.28 -20.84
N ARG A 2 18.45 -27.48 -21.02
CA ARG A 2 18.03 -26.51 -19.98
C ARG A 2 16.99 -27.20 -19.11
N LEU A 3 17.45 -27.86 -18.06
CA LEU A 3 16.59 -28.10 -16.90
C LEU A 3 16.13 -26.72 -16.44
N ALA A 4 14.82 -26.51 -16.32
CA ALA A 4 14.30 -25.25 -15.80
C ALA A 4 14.97 -25.01 -14.45
N SER A 5 15.71 -23.91 -14.32
CA SER A 5 16.32 -23.60 -13.02
C SER A 5 15.19 -23.31 -12.03
N PRO A 6 15.33 -23.66 -10.75
CA PRO A 6 14.28 -23.39 -9.75
C PRO A 6 13.81 -21.92 -9.78
N GLY A 7 14.72 -20.97 -10.04
CA GLY A 7 14.38 -19.55 -10.18
C GLY A 7 13.49 -19.23 -11.39
N GLN A 8 13.69 -19.87 -12.53
CA GLN A 8 12.82 -19.69 -13.71
C GLN A 8 11.41 -20.23 -13.44
N THR A 9 11.29 -21.35 -12.74
CA THR A 9 9.99 -21.89 -12.36
C THR A 9 9.25 -20.94 -11.41
N LEU A 10 9.94 -20.32 -10.45
CA LEU A 10 9.34 -19.31 -9.58
C LEU A 10 8.84 -18.08 -10.37
N GLU A 11 9.64 -17.59 -11.31
CA GLU A 11 9.27 -16.47 -12.17
C GLU A 11 8.03 -16.80 -13.03
N MET A 12 7.98 -18.00 -13.61
CA MET A 12 6.82 -18.47 -14.38
C MET A 12 5.55 -18.60 -13.52
N LEU A 13 5.66 -19.13 -12.30
CA LEU A 13 4.52 -19.19 -11.37
C LEU A 13 4.06 -17.81 -10.92
N PHE A 14 4.98 -16.86 -10.72
CA PHE A 14 4.63 -15.50 -10.40
C PHE A 14 3.87 -14.82 -11.55
N PHE A 15 4.39 -14.90 -12.78
CA PHE A 15 3.74 -14.31 -13.94
C PHE A 15 2.47 -15.04 -14.37
N SER A 16 2.30 -16.31 -14.00
CA SER A 16 1.05 -17.03 -14.24
C SER A 16 -0.13 -16.44 -13.47
N LEU A 17 0.10 -15.82 -12.31
CA LEU A 17 -0.94 -15.10 -11.56
C LEU A 17 -1.58 -13.98 -12.38
N PHE A 18 -0.83 -13.40 -13.31
CA PHE A 18 -1.31 -12.36 -14.22
C PHE A 18 -1.84 -12.93 -15.56
N GLY A 19 -1.91 -14.26 -15.70
CA GLY A 19 -2.37 -14.92 -16.92
C GLY A 19 -1.35 -14.93 -18.06
N LEU A 20 -0.08 -14.66 -17.78
CA LEU A 20 0.98 -14.54 -18.81
C LEU A 20 1.68 -15.87 -19.13
N VAL A 21 1.29 -16.97 -18.49
CA VAL A 21 1.95 -18.27 -18.64
C VAL A 21 0.92 -19.36 -18.91
N GLU A 22 1.08 -20.02 -20.06
CA GLU A 22 0.27 -21.16 -20.46
C GLU A 22 0.94 -22.48 -20.04
N PRO A 23 0.16 -23.48 -19.57
CA PRO A 23 0.69 -24.77 -19.16
C PRO A 23 1.45 -25.51 -20.26
N ASP A 24 1.11 -25.26 -21.53
CA ASP A 24 1.71 -25.91 -22.70
C ASP A 24 3.09 -25.35 -23.07
N ASN A 25 3.42 -24.14 -22.60
CA ASN A 25 4.69 -23.47 -22.88
C ASN A 25 5.74 -23.69 -21.77
N MET A 26 5.41 -24.47 -20.74
CA MET A 26 6.31 -24.68 -19.60
C MET A 26 7.44 -25.69 -19.94
N PRO A 27 8.72 -25.34 -19.78
CA PRO A 27 9.79 -26.32 -19.88
C PRO A 27 9.76 -27.27 -18.67
N PRO A 28 10.00 -28.59 -18.79
CA PRO A 28 10.44 -29.35 -19.96
C PRO A 28 9.34 -30.25 -20.53
N LEU A 29 8.20 -29.69 -20.97
CA LEU A 29 7.07 -30.51 -21.48
C LEU A 29 7.47 -31.55 -22.55
N HIS A 30 8.47 -31.27 -23.39
CA HIS A 30 8.90 -32.17 -24.47
C HIS A 30 9.73 -33.40 -24.03
N LEU A 31 10.21 -33.43 -22.78
CA LEU A 31 11.10 -34.50 -22.26
C LEU A 31 10.43 -35.38 -21.19
N VAL A 32 9.23 -35.01 -20.74
CA VAL A 32 8.49 -35.76 -19.72
C VAL A 32 7.48 -36.72 -20.35
N PRO A 33 7.28 -37.92 -19.75
CA PRO A 33 6.25 -38.86 -20.17
C PRO A 33 4.85 -38.23 -20.04
N ASP A 34 3.90 -38.69 -20.85
CA ASP A 34 2.58 -38.05 -20.96
C ASP A 34 1.80 -38.03 -19.63
N PHE A 35 1.98 -39.05 -18.80
CA PHE A 35 1.44 -39.07 -17.45
C PHE A 35 1.95 -37.88 -16.59
N ALA A 36 3.25 -37.59 -16.64
CA ALA A 36 3.84 -36.49 -15.88
C ALA A 36 3.36 -35.12 -16.38
N LYS A 37 3.09 -34.97 -17.69
CA LYS A 37 2.47 -33.74 -18.23
C LYS A 37 1.09 -33.50 -17.63
N ILE A 38 0.26 -34.54 -17.54
CA ILE A 38 -1.09 -34.45 -16.96
C ILE A 38 -1.02 -34.04 -15.48
N VAL A 39 -0.13 -34.67 -14.72
CA VAL A 39 0.08 -34.34 -13.30
C VAL A 39 0.54 -32.90 -13.13
N LEU A 40 1.48 -32.42 -13.96
CA LEU A 40 1.96 -31.03 -13.91
C LEU A 40 0.84 -30.02 -14.21
N LYS A 41 0.03 -30.28 -15.25
CA LYS A 41 -1.12 -29.44 -15.59
C LYS A 41 -2.15 -29.40 -14.45
N LEU A 42 -2.43 -30.53 -13.81
CA LEU A 42 -3.33 -30.58 -12.66
C LEU A 42 -2.80 -29.80 -11.46
N LEU A 43 -1.52 -29.99 -11.11
CA LEU A 43 -0.88 -29.25 -10.02
C LEU A 43 -0.87 -27.74 -10.28
N PHE A 44 -0.57 -27.34 -11.52
CA PHE A 44 -0.64 -25.93 -11.92
C PHE A 44 -2.08 -25.38 -11.84
N GLY A 45 -3.08 -26.15 -12.27
CA GLY A 45 -4.49 -25.77 -12.13
C GLY A 45 -4.92 -25.57 -10.68
N ILE A 46 -4.53 -26.48 -9.78
CA ILE A 46 -4.79 -26.36 -8.34
C ILE A 46 -4.08 -25.14 -7.76
N TYR A 47 -2.83 -24.90 -8.14
CA TYR A 47 -2.08 -23.70 -7.74
C TYR A 47 -2.83 -22.42 -8.13
N MET A 48 -3.30 -22.33 -9.37
CA MET A 48 -4.05 -21.17 -9.86
C MET A 48 -5.40 -21.01 -9.12
N MET A 49 -6.09 -22.11 -8.84
CA MET A 49 -7.34 -22.09 -8.07
C MET A 49 -7.12 -21.56 -6.65
N VAL A 50 -6.12 -22.08 -5.93
CA VAL A 50 -5.81 -21.66 -4.56
C VAL A 50 -5.37 -20.19 -4.54
N THR A 51 -4.48 -19.79 -5.43
CA THR A 51 -3.95 -18.42 -5.43
C THR A 51 -5.01 -17.39 -5.87
N LEU A 52 -5.64 -17.58 -7.04
CA LEU A 52 -6.56 -16.59 -7.58
C LEU A 52 -7.93 -16.58 -6.90
N ILE A 53 -8.49 -17.76 -6.59
CA ILE A 53 -9.85 -17.84 -6.06
C ILE A 53 -9.85 -17.74 -4.54
N VAL A 54 -8.90 -18.36 -3.85
CA VAL A 54 -8.90 -18.39 -2.38
C VAL A 54 -8.08 -17.23 -1.82
N LEU A 55 -6.77 -17.20 -2.10
CA LEU A 55 -5.86 -16.27 -1.42
C LEU A 55 -6.13 -14.80 -1.78
N ILE A 56 -6.30 -14.47 -3.07
CA ILE A 56 -6.57 -13.09 -3.49
C ILE A 56 -7.90 -12.59 -2.90
N ASN A 57 -8.96 -13.40 -2.93
CA ASN A 57 -10.25 -13.00 -2.36
C ASN A 57 -10.19 -12.78 -0.84
N LEU A 58 -9.46 -13.64 -0.12
CA LEU A 58 -9.25 -13.46 1.32
C LEU A 58 -8.38 -12.24 1.62
N LEU A 59 -7.37 -11.96 0.79
CA LEU A 59 -6.53 -10.77 0.92
C LEU A 59 -7.37 -9.51 0.73
N ILE A 60 -8.21 -9.47 -0.31
CA ILE A 60 -9.13 -8.35 -0.55
C ILE A 60 -10.09 -8.19 0.65
N ALA A 61 -10.63 -9.29 1.17
CA ALA A 61 -11.52 -9.25 2.34
C ALA A 61 -10.82 -8.66 3.57
N MET A 62 -9.62 -9.12 3.89
CA MET A 62 -8.84 -8.64 5.04
C MET A 62 -8.42 -7.17 4.89
N MET A 63 -8.01 -6.78 3.69
CA MET A 63 -7.66 -5.39 3.38
C MET A 63 -8.90 -4.48 3.48
N SER A 64 -10.07 -4.93 3.02
CA SER A 64 -11.33 -4.18 3.12
C SER A 64 -11.76 -3.97 4.57
N ASP A 65 -11.71 -5.02 5.39
CA ASP A 65 -12.00 -4.91 6.83
C ASP A 65 -11.06 -3.92 7.53
N THR A 66 -9.74 -4.08 7.29
CA THR A 66 -8.73 -3.20 7.89
C THR A 66 -8.87 -1.77 7.38
N TYR A 67 -9.20 -1.57 6.10
CA TYR A 67 -9.46 -0.24 5.54
C TYR A 67 -10.65 0.43 6.23
N GLN A 68 -11.78 -0.27 6.39
CA GLN A 68 -12.96 0.29 7.05
C GLN A 68 -12.66 0.68 8.51
N ARG A 69 -11.95 -0.18 9.24
CA ARG A 69 -11.53 0.09 10.63
C ARG A 69 -10.64 1.33 10.71
N ILE A 70 -9.59 1.40 9.89
CA ILE A 70 -8.64 2.52 9.88
C ILE A 70 -9.33 3.81 9.43
N GLN A 71 -10.15 3.77 8.37
CA GLN A 71 -10.86 4.94 7.86
C GLN A 71 -11.72 5.61 8.95
N ALA A 72 -12.46 4.81 9.74
CA ALA A 72 -13.29 5.33 10.82
C ALA A 72 -12.49 6.02 11.94
N GLN A 73 -11.25 5.57 12.18
CA GLN A 73 -10.34 6.21 13.13
C GLN A 73 -9.68 7.47 12.53
N SER A 74 -9.17 7.35 11.31
CA SER A 74 -8.54 8.44 10.56
C SER A 74 -9.47 9.62 10.35
N ASP A 75 -10.77 9.42 10.11
CA ASP A 75 -11.74 10.51 9.98
C ASP A 75 -11.90 11.31 11.28
N LYS A 76 -11.82 10.64 12.44
CA LYS A 76 -11.89 11.31 13.75
C LYS A 76 -10.61 12.10 14.00
N GLU A 77 -9.46 11.47 13.76
CA GLU A 77 -8.14 12.12 13.92
C GLU A 77 -8.00 13.31 12.97
N TRP A 78 -8.44 13.19 11.73
CA TRP A 78 -8.42 14.28 10.75
C TRP A 78 -9.33 15.43 11.18
N LYS A 79 -10.56 15.15 11.65
CA LYS A 79 -11.47 16.19 12.16
C LYS A 79 -10.88 16.90 13.38
N PHE A 80 -10.26 16.15 14.30
CA PHE A 80 -9.59 16.72 15.46
C PHE A 80 -8.37 17.56 15.07
N GLY A 81 -7.50 17.04 14.20
CA GLY A 81 -6.35 17.74 13.65
C GLY A 81 -6.75 19.03 12.95
N ARG A 82 -7.84 18.99 12.16
CA ARG A 82 -8.41 20.17 11.50
C ARG A 82 -8.94 21.21 12.49
N ALA A 83 -9.66 20.79 13.53
CA ALA A 83 -10.11 21.72 14.57
C ALA A 83 -8.93 22.37 15.32
N MET A 84 -7.89 21.58 15.62
CA MET A 84 -6.65 22.09 16.22
C MET A 84 -5.92 23.07 15.30
N LEU A 85 -5.83 22.78 14.00
CA LEU A 85 -5.25 23.67 13.01
C LEU A 85 -6.01 25.00 12.96
N ILE A 86 -7.33 24.97 12.85
CA ILE A 86 -8.18 26.18 12.83
C ILE A 86 -7.97 27.00 14.12
N ARG A 87 -7.97 26.35 15.29
CA ARG A 87 -7.71 27.02 16.57
C ARG A 87 -6.33 27.68 16.61
N GLN A 88 -5.31 27.02 16.10
CA GLN A 88 -3.95 27.57 16.02
C GLN A 88 -3.86 28.74 15.05
N MET A 89 -4.55 28.68 13.92
CA MET A 89 -4.63 29.78 12.97
C MET A 89 -5.34 31.00 13.59
N ASN A 90 -6.44 30.80 14.32
CA ASN A 90 -7.17 31.88 14.98
C ASN A 90 -6.38 32.55 16.12
N LYS A 91 -5.49 31.80 16.80
CA LYS A 91 -4.59 32.36 17.84
C LYS A 91 -3.38 33.09 17.26
N ARG A 92 -2.97 32.80 16.02
CA ARG A 92 -1.85 33.46 15.38
C ARG A 92 -2.32 34.79 14.79
N SER A 93 -1.49 35.82 14.90
CA SER A 93 -1.73 37.10 14.25
C SER A 93 -1.95 36.89 12.75
N ALA A 94 -2.97 37.54 12.17
CA ALA A 94 -3.32 37.46 10.75
C ALA A 94 -2.27 38.11 9.82
N THR A 95 -1.15 38.58 10.37
CA THR A 95 -0.05 39.12 9.58
C THR A 95 0.65 38.00 8.82
N PRO A 96 0.73 38.10 7.48
CA PRO A 96 1.47 37.12 6.69
C PRO A 96 2.95 37.12 7.10
N SER A 97 3.60 35.96 6.96
CA SER A 97 5.06 35.90 6.98
C SER A 97 5.61 36.67 5.78
N PRO A 98 6.69 37.49 5.86
CA PRO A 98 7.64 37.68 6.97
C PRO A 98 7.28 38.81 7.97
N ILE A 99 6.26 39.63 7.67
CA ILE A 99 5.90 40.85 8.43
C ILE A 99 5.52 40.54 9.89
N ASN A 100 4.99 39.34 10.15
CA ASN A 100 4.68 38.83 11.49
C ASN A 100 5.86 38.93 12.48
N MET A 101 7.11 38.84 11.99
CA MET A 101 8.30 38.91 12.86
C MET A 101 8.50 40.32 13.46
N LEU A 102 8.29 41.37 12.67
CA LEU A 102 8.39 42.77 13.10
C LEU A 102 7.27 43.13 14.08
N THR A 103 6.03 42.68 13.80
CA THR A 103 4.89 42.92 14.69
C THR A 103 5.10 42.29 16.07
N LYS A 104 5.65 41.07 16.13
CA LYS A 104 5.99 40.40 17.40
C LYS A 104 7.07 41.16 18.16
N PHE A 105 8.13 41.63 17.49
CA PHE A 105 9.19 42.41 18.10
C PHE A 105 8.66 43.72 18.72
N TYR A 106 7.81 44.44 17.99
CA TYR A 106 7.16 45.66 18.49
C TYR A 106 6.27 45.40 19.71
N ILE A 107 5.46 44.33 19.71
CA ILE A 107 4.59 43.97 20.84
C ILE A 107 5.43 43.66 22.09
N VAL A 108 6.52 42.89 21.95
CA VAL A 108 7.42 42.55 23.07
C VAL A 108 8.06 43.81 23.66
N LEU A 109 8.59 44.71 22.81
CA LEU A 109 9.15 45.98 23.26
C LEU A 109 8.10 46.84 23.98
N LYS A 110 6.89 46.94 23.44
CA LYS A 110 5.78 47.70 24.05
C LYS A 110 5.38 47.15 25.43
N VAL A 111 5.34 45.83 25.60
CA VAL A 111 5.02 45.20 26.89
C VAL A 111 6.14 45.42 27.90
N ALA A 112 7.40 45.25 27.50
CA ALA A 112 8.56 45.48 28.35
C ALA A 112 8.65 46.93 28.84
N TRP A 113 8.27 47.90 27.99
CA TRP A 113 8.28 49.32 28.33
C TRP A 113 7.11 49.74 29.24
N ARG A 114 6.02 48.96 29.29
CA ARG A 114 4.85 49.24 30.14
C ARG A 114 4.90 48.55 31.52
N ASN A 115 5.76 47.54 31.67
CA ASN A 115 6.01 46.84 32.93
C ASN A 115 7.20 47.43 33.73
N LYS A 116 7.71 48.58 33.30
CA LYS A 116 8.79 49.34 33.94
C LYS A 116 8.24 50.69 34.36
#